data_AF-A0A7K4B5Y2-F1
#
_entry.id   AF-A0A7K4B5Y2-F1
#
_cell.length_a   1.000
_cell.length_b   1.000
_cell.length_c   1.000
_cell.angle_alpha   90.00
_cell.angle_beta   90.00
_cell.angle_gamma   90.00
#
_symmetry.space_group_name_H-M   'P 1'
#
loop_
_entity.id
_entity.type
_entity.pdbx_description
1 polymer ?
#
loop_
_entity_poly.entity_id
_entity_poly.type
_entity_poly.pdbx_seq_one_letter_code
_entity_poly.pdbx_strand_id
1 'polypeptide(L)' 'MSEVQEAYSAILKSLKTSPRGLTITDISKKIRKGRNYTAKYLDVLHAEGKVEARQVGSAKVY' A
#
# COMPACT_ATOMS: atom_id res chain seq x y z
N MET A 1 10.67 16.43 -5.63
CA MET A 1 9.71 15.35 -5.93
C MET A 1 8.41 15.67 -5.21
N SER A 2 7.24 15.37 -5.78
CA SER A 2 5.97 15.58 -5.06
C SER A 2 5.86 14.55 -3.93
N GLU A 3 5.29 14.94 -2.79
CA GLU A 3 5.08 14.06 -1.63
C GLU A 3 4.28 12.79 -1.99
N VAL A 4 3.41 12.90 -2.98
CA VAL A 4 2.62 11.79 -3.55
C VAL A 4 3.52 10.75 -4.24
N GLN A 5 4.51 11.19 -5.01
CA GLN A 5 5.42 10.27 -5.70
C GLN A 5 6.24 9.44 -4.70
N GLU A 6 6.66 10.07 -3.60
CA GLU A 6 7.40 9.40 -2.53
C GLU A 6 6.54 8.34 -1.83
N ALA A 7 5.27 8.65 -1.56
CA ALA A 7 4.31 7.70 -1.01
C ALA A 7 4.13 6.48 -1.93
N TYR A 8 3.95 6.70 -3.23
CA TYR A 8 3.80 5.62 -4.20
C TYR A 8 5.03 4.74 -4.28
N SER A 9 6.21 5.35 -4.35
CA SER A 9 7.48 4.62 -4.40
C SER A 9 7.68 3.77 -3.14
N ALA A 10 7.37 4.33 -1.96
CA ALA A 10 7.49 3.61 -0.69
C ALA A 10 6.50 2.43 -0.60
N ILE A 11 5.25 2.61 -1.00
CA ILE A 11 4.22 1.57 -1.02
C ILE A 11 4.61 0.44 -1.99
N LEU A 12 4.96 0.79 -3.23
CA LEU A 12 5.33 -0.21 -4.25
C LEU A 12 6.60 -0.98 -3.86
N LYS A 13 7.59 -0.32 -3.26
CA LYS A 13 8.77 -1.02 -2.71
C LYS A 13 8.39 -1.98 -1.59
N SER A 14 7.51 -1.56 -0.68
CA SER A 14 7.02 -2.41 0.41
C SER A 14 6.33 -3.67 -0.11
N LEU A 15 5.48 -3.54 -1.14
CA LEU A 15 4.77 -4.65 -1.78
C LEU A 15 5.71 -5.57 -2.57
N LYS A 16 6.67 -5.03 -3.31
CA LYS A 16 7.68 -5.84 -4.03
C LYS A 16 8.50 -6.74 -3.11
N THR A 17 8.74 -6.31 -1.87
CA THR A 17 9.43 -7.14 -0.86
C THR A 17 8.55 -8.23 -0.24
N SER A 18 7.23 -8.22 -0.49
CA SER A 18 6.28 -9.17 0.09
C SER A 18 5.41 -9.80 -1.01
N PRO A 19 5.83 -10.92 -1.61
CA PRO A 19 5.05 -11.62 -2.66
C PRO A 19 3.71 -12.20 -2.14
N ARG A 20 3.51 -12.23 -0.81
CA ARG A 20 2.24 -12.59 -0.18
C ARG A 20 1.31 -11.38 0.02
N GLY A 21 1.69 -10.21 -0.47
CA GLY A 21 1.01 -8.96 -0.18
C GLY A 21 1.16 -8.51 1.27
N LEU A 22 0.63 -7.34 1.59
CA LEU A 22 0.64 -6.75 2.93
C LEU A 22 -0.69 -6.09 3.25
N THR A 23 -1.07 -6.10 4.53
CA THR A 23 -2.23 -5.31 4.97
C THR A 23 -1.87 -3.82 4.99
N ILE A 24 -2.89 -2.95 4.95
CA ILE A 24 -2.71 -1.50 5.12
C ILE A 24 -1.89 -1.19 6.39
N THR A 25 -2.12 -1.92 7.48
CA THR A 25 -1.40 -1.74 8.74
C THR A 25 0.07 -2.12 8.64
N ASP A 26 0.41 -3.17 7.90
CA ASP A 26 1.80 -3.59 7.73
C ASP A 26 2.55 -2.63 6.80
N ILE A 27 1.89 -2.19 5.72
CA ILE A 27 2.43 -1.18 4.80
C ILE A 27 2.67 0.13 5.56
N SER A 28 1.69 0.60 6.34
CA SER A 28 1.80 1.84 7.10
C SER A 28 2.97 1.81 8.09
N LYS A 29 3.19 0.66 8.75
CA LYS A 29 4.35 0.43 9.62
C LYS A 29 5.67 0.47 8.85
N LYS A 30 5.75 -0.17 7.67
CA LYS A 30 6.96 -0.19 6.83
C LYS A 30 7.31 1.20 6.30
N ILE A 31 6.34 1.97 5.83
CA ILE A 31 6.57 3.32 5.29
C ILE A 31 6.61 4.41 6.38
N ARG A 32 6.40 4.03 7.66
CA ARG A 32 6.29 4.92 8.83
C ARG A 32 5.33 6.10 8.60
N LYS A 33 4.18 5.83 7.96
CA LYS A 33 3.09 6.79 7.77
C LYS A 33 1.80 6.27 8.41
N GLY A 34 0.81 7.15 8.55
CA GLY A 34 -0.49 6.76 9.11
C GLY A 34 -1.24 5.76 8.23
N ARG A 35 -2.08 4.92 8.85
CA ARG A 35 -2.94 3.96 8.11
C ARG A 35 -3.84 4.67 7.10
N ASN A 36 -4.45 5.80 7.47
CA ASN A 36 -5.35 6.56 6.59
C ASN A 36 -4.61 7.16 5.39
N TYR A 37 -3.40 7.69 5.62
CA TYR A 37 -2.53 8.16 4.54
C TYR A 37 -2.22 7.03 3.57
N THR A 38 -1.82 5.87 4.11
CA THR A 38 -1.49 4.67 3.33
C THR A 38 -2.69 4.16 2.54
N ALA A 39 -3.87 4.09 3.17
CA ALA A 39 -5.12 3.67 2.53
C ALA A 39 -5.49 4.56 1.35
N LYS A 40 -5.43 5.90 1.53
CA LYS A 40 -5.73 6.86 0.47
C LYS A 40 -4.89 6.61 -0.78
N TYR A 41 -3.57 6.46 -0.63
CA TYR A 41 -2.68 6.24 -1.77
C TYR A 41 -2.79 4.82 -2.33
N LEU A 42 -3.04 3.81 -1.51
CA LEU A 42 -3.30 2.45 -1.96
C LEU A 42 -4.58 2.37 -2.81
N ASP A 43 -5.64 3.07 -2.41
CA ASP A 43 -6.89 3.07 -3.17
C ASP A 43 -6.72 3.78 -4.52
N VAL A 44 -5.94 4.87 -4.59
CA VAL A 44 -5.59 5.50 -5.87
C VAL A 44 -4.75 4.57 -6.74
N LEU A 45 -3.71 3.94 -6.18
CA LEU A 45 -2.88 2.98 -6.93
C LEU A 45 -3.68 1.76 -7.40
N HIS A 46 -4.66 1.32 -6.61
CA HIS A 46 -5.56 0.23 -6.98
C HIS A 46 -6.51 0.65 -8.10
N ALA A 47 -7.09 1.86 -8.03
CA ALA A 47 -7.93 2.42 -9.09
C ALA A 47 -7.15 2.63 -10.41
N GLU A 48 -5.86 2.98 -10.32
CA GLU A 48 -4.95 3.05 -11.47
C GLU A 48 -4.51 1.68 -12.02
N GLY A 49 -4.87 0.57 -11.37
CA GLY A 49 -4.48 -0.78 -11.76
C GLY A 49 -3.01 -1.12 -11.48
N LYS A 50 -2.31 -0.33 -10.64
CA LYS A 50 -0.90 -0.56 -10.28
C LYS A 50 -0.71 -1.56 -9.14
N VAL A 51 -1.74 -1.77 -8.34
CA VAL A 51 -1.74 -2.66 -7.18
C VAL A 51 -3.07 -3.41 -7.15
N GLU A 52 -3.04 -4.70 -6.84
CA GLU A 52 -4.26 -5.49 -6.66
C GLU A 52 -4.59 -5.58 -5.17
N ALA A 53 -5.87 -5.45 -4.84
CA ALA A 53 -6.34 -5.71 -3.49
C ALA A 53 -7.05 -7.07 -3.46
N ARG A 54 -6.67 -7.90 -2.49
CA ARG A 54 -7.26 -9.21 -2.24
C ARG A 54 -7.74 -9.31 -0.79
N GLN A 55 -8.86 -9.98 -0.60
CA GLN A 55 -9.37 -10.27 0.73
C GLN A 55 -8.81 -11.62 1.20
N VAL A 56 -8.07 -11.61 2.31
CA VAL A 56 -7.53 -12.81 2.94
C VAL A 56 -8.13 -12.91 4.33
N GLY A 57 -9.12 -13.79 4.49
CA GLY A 57 -9.94 -13.86 5.69
C GLY A 57 -10.65 -12.51 5.93
N SER A 58 -10.46 -11.93 7.11
CA SER A 58 -11.03 -10.62 7.47
C SER A 58 -10.17 -9.42 7.07
N ALA A 59 -8.99 -9.63 6.48
CA ALA A 59 -8.05 -8.57 6.16
C ALA A 59 -8.01 -8.25 4.65
N LYS A 60 -7.97 -6.95 4.32
CA LYS A 60 -7.66 -6.46 2.98
C LYS A 60 -6.14 -6.39 2.83
N VAL A 61 -5.62 -7.18 1.90
CA VAL A 61 -4.20 -7.31 1.57
C VAL A 61 -4.00 -6.70 0.19
N TYR A 62 -2.95 -5.90 0.03
CA TYR A 62 -2.52 -5.31 -1.23
C TYR A 62 -1.21 -5.94 -1.69
#